data_AF-A0A9D4MB43-F1
#
_entry.id   AF-A0A9D4MB43-F1
#
_cell.length_a   1.000
_cell.length_b   1.000
_cell.length_c   1.000
_cell.angle_alpha   90.00
_cell.angle_beta   90.00
_cell.angle_gamma   90.00
#
_symmetry.space_group_name_H-M   'P 1'
#
loop_
_entity.id
_entity.type
_entity.pdbx_description
1 polymer ?
#
loop_
_entity_poly.entity_id
_entity_poly.type
_entity_poly.pdbx_seq_one_letter_code
_entity_poly.pdbx_strand_id
1 'polypeptide(L)' 'MESMQHDEFANATEQYSRRNNLRITGVPEDQDRQSSESVTNKFVTLVNTHLGTSIVPNDID' A
#
# COMPACT_ATOMS: atom_id res chain seq x y z
N MET A 1 -10.35 31.80 -13.87
CA MET A 1 -10.79 31.53 -12.48
C MET A 1 -11.43 30.16 -12.33
N GLU A 2 -12.09 29.61 -13.36
CA GLU A 2 -12.67 28.25 -13.32
C GLU A 2 -11.62 27.11 -13.33
N SER A 3 -10.45 27.31 -13.95
CA SER A 3 -9.39 26.30 -13.99
C SER A 3 -8.79 25.97 -12.61
N MET A 4 -8.61 26.99 -11.75
CA MET A 4 -8.07 26.80 -10.40
C MET A 4 -9.01 25.99 -9.50
N GLN A 5 -10.32 26.13 -9.64
CA GLN A 5 -11.30 25.34 -8.88
C GLN A 5 -11.33 23.87 -9.32
N HIS A 6 -11.06 23.60 -10.61
CA HIS A 6 -11.04 22.24 -11.15
C HIS A 6 -9.80 21.46 -10.70
N ASP A 7 -8.65 22.14 -10.60
CA ASP A 7 -7.39 21.56 -10.15
C ASP A 7 -7.42 21.20 -8.65
N GLU A 8 -8.01 22.06 -7.80
CA GLU A 8 -8.18 21.77 -6.37
C GLU A 8 -9.12 20.57 -6.12
N PHE A 9 -10.19 20.46 -6.91
CA PHE A 9 -11.14 19.35 -6.79
C PHE A 9 -10.52 18.02 -7.24
N ALA A 10 -9.73 18.02 -8.32
CA ALA A 10 -9.02 16.84 -8.78
C ALA A 10 -7.97 16.36 -7.75
N ASN A 11 -7.24 17.30 -7.14
CA ASN A 11 -6.25 16.99 -6.10
C ASN A 11 -6.91 16.43 -4.84
N ALA A 12 -8.02 17.03 -4.38
CA ALA A 12 -8.78 16.49 -3.26
C ALA A 12 -9.27 15.06 -3.55
N THR A 13 -9.78 14.82 -4.76
CA THR A 13 -10.25 13.49 -5.18
C THR A 13 -9.12 12.45 -5.19
N GLU A 14 -7.95 12.80 -5.73
CA GLU A 14 -6.78 11.92 -5.71
C GLU A 14 -6.34 11.60 -4.28
N GLN A 15 -6.28 12.60 -3.39
CA GLN A 15 -5.94 12.41 -1.99
C GLN A 15 -6.94 11.50 -1.27
N TYR A 16 -8.25 11.70 -1.48
CA TYR A 16 -9.29 10.82 -0.93
C TYR A 16 -9.15 9.38 -1.43
N SER A 17 -8.86 9.20 -2.72
CA SER A 17 -8.71 7.86 -3.32
C SER A 17 -7.56 7.04 -2.73
N ARG A 18 -6.50 7.71 -2.24
CA ARG A 18 -5.30 7.07 -1.70
C ARG A 18 -5.23 7.11 -0.17
N ARG A 19 -6.26 7.63 0.50
CA ARG A 19 -6.25 7.86 1.95
C ARG A 19 -5.94 6.61 2.77
N ASN A 20 -6.36 5.45 2.31
CA ASN A 20 -6.15 4.16 2.99
C ASN A 20 -4.96 3.37 2.43
N ASN A 21 -4.18 3.96 1.51
CA ASN A 21 -3.04 3.27 0.90
C ASN A 21 -1.77 3.58 1.69
N LEU A 22 -1.00 2.53 2.01
CA LEU A 22 0.33 2.66 2.59
C LEU A 22 1.39 2.34 1.52
N ARG A 23 2.42 3.17 1.42
CA ARG A 23 3.59 2.88 0.57
C ARG A 23 4.74 2.39 1.44
N ILE A 24 5.22 1.18 1.15
CA ILE A 24 6.39 0.57 1.79
C ILE A 24 7.54 0.56 0.78
N THR A 25 8.68 1.13 1.14
CA THR A 25 9.87 1.21 0.29
C THR A 25 11.02 0.39 0.88
N GLY A 26 12.00 0.04 0.04
CA GLY A 26 13.16 -0.77 0.46
C GLY A 26 12.86 -2.26 0.66
N VAL A 27 11.71 -2.74 0.16
CA VAL A 27 11.39 -4.17 0.15
C VAL A 27 12.19 -4.84 -0.97
N PRO A 28 13.03 -5.86 -0.68
CA PRO A 28 13.77 -6.57 -1.71
C PRO A 28 12.85 -7.21 -2.74
N GLU A 29 13.23 -7.14 -4.02
CA GLU A 29 12.55 -7.84 -5.10
C GLU A 29 12.82 -9.35 -5.04
N ASP A 30 11.90 -10.15 -5.58
CA ASP A 30 12.15 -11.59 -5.75
C ASP A 30 13.06 -11.81 -6.97
N GLN A 31 13.82 -12.91 -6.97
CA GLN A 31 14.69 -13.27 -8.10
C GLN A 31 13.88 -13.64 -9.36
N ASP A 32 12.67 -14.15 -9.15
CA ASP A 32 11.71 -14.51 -10.20
C ASP A 32 10.52 -13.53 -10.23
N ARG A 33 9.57 -13.79 -11.13
CA ARG A 33 8.33 -13.00 -11.24
C ARG A 33 7.55 -13.01 -9.92
N GLN A 34 7.37 -11.84 -9.31
CA GLN A 34 6.59 -11.71 -8.09
C GLN A 34 5.13 -12.13 -8.29
N SER A 35 4.66 -13.05 -7.46
CA SER A 35 3.25 -13.37 -7.30
C SER A 35 2.59 -12.44 -6.27
N SER A 36 1.28 -12.27 -6.36
CA SER A 36 0.50 -11.58 -5.33
C SER A 36 0.71 -12.21 -3.95
N GLU A 37 0.74 -13.55 -3.89
CA GLU A 37 1.00 -14.31 -2.67
C GLU A 37 2.38 -13.97 -2.05
N SER A 38 3.43 -13.84 -2.88
CA SER A 38 4.77 -13.45 -2.39
C SER A 38 4.73 -12.05 -1.74
N VAL A 39 4.02 -11.10 -2.36
CA VAL A 39 3.88 -9.73 -1.82
C VAL A 39 3.13 -9.76 -0.48
N THR A 40 2.03 -10.50 -0.38
CA THR A 40 1.27 -10.68 0.86
C THR A 40 2.16 -11.26 1.97
N ASN A 41 2.94 -12.30 1.67
CA ASN A 41 3.84 -12.93 2.63
C ASN A 41 4.95 -11.98 3.11
N LYS A 42 5.50 -11.13 2.23
CA LYS A 42 6.46 -10.09 2.62
C LYS A 42 5.83 -9.08 3.58
N PHE A 43 4.60 -8.65 3.31
CA PHE A 43 3.89 -7.72 4.19
C PHE A 43 3.62 -8.34 5.57
N VAL A 44 3.09 -9.56 5.63
CA VAL A 44 2.87 -10.31 6.88
C VAL A 44 4.17 -10.41 7.68
N THR A 45 5.28 -10.77 7.02
CA THR A 45 6.60 -10.88 7.66
C THR A 45 7.04 -9.55 8.25
N LEU A 46 6.92 -8.44 7.51
CA LEU A 46 7.30 -7.12 7.98
C LEU A 46 6.50 -6.69 9.22
N VAL A 47 5.18 -6.85 9.16
CA VAL A 47 4.26 -6.52 10.24
C VAL A 47 4.58 -7.33 11.49
N ASN A 48 4.69 -8.66 11.36
CA ASN A 48 4.92 -9.54 12.50
C ASN A 48 6.31 -9.34 13.13
N THR A 49 7.31 -8.98 12.33
CA THR A 49 8.68 -8.76 12.82
C THR A 49 8.83 -7.42 13.57
N HIS A 50 8.12 -6.37 13.14
CA HIS A 50 8.42 -5.00 13.60
C HIS A 50 7.30 -4.33 14.41
N LEU A 51 6.05 -4.76 14.28
CA LEU A 51 4.91 -4.08 14.90
C LEU A 51 4.38 -4.79 16.16
N GLY A 52 5.00 -5.91 16.57
CA GLY A 52 4.60 -6.65 17.77
C GLY A 52 3.18 -7.23 17.69
N THR A 53 2.67 -7.42 16.47
CA THR A 53 1.37 -8.03 16.19
C THR A 53 1.57 -9.35 15.43
N SER A 54 0.52 -10.14 15.32
CA SER A 54 0.49 -11.34 14.48
C SER A 54 -0.71 -11.27 13.55
N ILE A 55 -0.44 -11.09 12.26
CA ILE A 55 -1.41 -11.27 11.17
C ILE A 55 -1.03 -12.49 10.35
N VAL A 56 -2.02 -13.11 9.71
CA VAL A 56 -1.85 -14.19 8.73
C VAL A 56 -2.33 -13.73 7.34
N PRO A 57 -1.91 -14.38 6.24
CA PRO A 57 -2.31 -13.97 4.90
C PRO A 57 -3.83 -13.87 4.69
N ASN A 58 -4.61 -14.69 5.40
CA ASN A 58 -6.09 -14.66 5.34
C ASN A 58 -6.71 -13.39 5.96
N ASP A 59 -5.94 -12.60 6.71
CA ASP A 59 -6.40 -11.32 7.27
C ASP A 59 -6.29 -10.17 6.26
N ILE A 60 -5.74 -10.44 5.06
CA ILE A 60 -5.45 -9.46 4.02
C ILE A 60 -6.36 -9.78 2.83
N ASP A 61 -7.56 -9.19 2.84
CA ASP A 61 -8.54 -9.25 1.75
C ASP A 61 -8.01 -8.63 0.43
#